data_AF-A0AAV0HLV1-F1
#
_entry.id   AF-A0AAV0HLV1-F1
#
_cell.length_a   1.000
_cell.length_b   1.000
_cell.length_c   1.000
_cell.angle_alpha   90.00
_cell.angle_beta   90.00
_cell.angle_gamma   90.00
#
_symmetry.space_group_name_H-M   'P 1'
#
loop_
_entity.id
_entity.type
_entity.pdbx_description
1 polymer ?
#
loop_
_entity_poly.entity_id
_entity_poly.type
_entity_poly.pdbx_seq_one_letter_code
_entity_poly.pdbx_strand_id
1 'polypeptide(L)'
;MHSEWARVASIYTRILEIPNKRLDDYFNRFKEFAASRPLLELRSAEETSAPPSGHSENGSQASEGVVHPNEQEDSSKPVNAGLTEAEELEKYIALREEMYKKAKEFDSKISDFENAIRRPYFHVRPLNVAELENWHNYLDFIEGQDDLNKVVKLYERCLIACANYPEYWTRYVLCMEACGSMDIADNALVRATQVFVKRQPDIHLFAARFREQNADIPGARAAYERVHTEIAPGLLEAIIKHANMEYRLGNLETTFSLYEQAIAIEKGKDQSQVLPMLYAQYSRFVYLASGNAEKAREILVTALDHVPFSKPLLEALIHLESIMSLPKRIDYLDSLVDKFIAPSSDSTASPVEREELSCIFLEFLSVFGDVQSIKKAEDRHAKLFLPHRSKSELKKRHAEDYLSSDKSKVAKSYTDSASPAQSVMGAYPNAQQTQWPAGYGVQPQGWPPATQAQPQVQQWGPGYTQVSFLPFVLGVSICHTFLTAGIILVI
;
A
#
# COMPACT_ATOMS: atom_id res chain seq x y z
N MET A 1 -45.34 -23.38 19.72
CA MET A 1 -44.33 -22.38 19.31
C MET A 1 -45.07 -21.08 19.08
N HIS A 2 -44.84 -20.06 19.91
CA HIS A 2 -45.29 -18.72 19.55
C HIS A 2 -44.41 -18.25 18.39
N SER A 3 -45.02 -17.91 17.27
CA SER A 3 -44.29 -17.45 16.10
C SER A 3 -43.67 -16.08 16.40
N GLU A 4 -42.34 -15.99 16.34
CA GLU A 4 -41.58 -14.78 16.68
C GLU A 4 -41.57 -13.78 15.51
N TRP A 5 -42.74 -13.32 15.05
CA TRP A 5 -42.89 -12.48 13.85
C TRP A 5 -42.16 -11.14 13.96
N ALA A 6 -42.10 -10.55 15.16
CA ALA A 6 -41.30 -9.35 15.42
C ALA A 6 -39.82 -9.52 15.09
N ARG A 7 -39.25 -10.73 15.30
CA ARG A 7 -37.85 -11.01 14.91
C ARG A 7 -37.67 -11.09 13.41
N VAL A 8 -38.64 -11.67 12.70
CA VAL A 8 -38.65 -11.70 11.24
C VAL A 8 -38.74 -10.29 10.67
N ALA A 9 -39.60 -9.44 11.24
CA ALA A 9 -39.74 -8.05 10.86
C ALA A 9 -38.44 -7.24 11.11
N SER A 10 -37.76 -7.51 12.23
CA SER A 10 -36.45 -6.94 12.53
C SER A 10 -35.39 -7.36 11.50
N ILE A 11 -35.38 -8.62 11.07
CA ILE A 11 -34.46 -9.09 10.01
C ILE A 11 -34.72 -8.37 8.69
N TYR A 12 -35.98 -8.24 8.26
CA TYR A 12 -36.31 -7.47 7.06
C TYR A 12 -35.84 -6.02 7.19
N THR A 13 -36.13 -5.38 8.32
CA THR A 13 -35.72 -4.00 8.60
C THR A 13 -34.20 -3.84 8.42
N ARG A 14 -33.39 -4.74 8.99
CA ARG A 14 -31.93 -4.74 8.85
C ARG A 14 -31.45 -4.98 7.41
N ILE A 15 -32.11 -5.86 6.65
CA ILE A 15 -31.76 -6.12 5.24
C ILE A 15 -32.01 -4.86 4.39
N LEU A 16 -33.08 -4.11 4.68
CA LEU A 16 -33.45 -2.90 3.92
C LEU A 16 -32.49 -1.72 4.16
N GLU A 17 -31.62 -1.79 5.17
CA GLU A 17 -30.54 -0.81 5.41
C GLU A 17 -29.27 -1.13 4.61
N ILE A 18 -29.15 -2.34 4.06
CA ILE A 18 -27.92 -2.84 3.45
C ILE A 18 -28.06 -2.84 1.93
N PRO A 19 -27.23 -2.07 1.20
CA PRO A 19 -27.13 -2.14 -0.26
C PRO A 19 -26.88 -3.59 -0.70
N ASN A 20 -27.78 -4.15 -1.51
CA ASN A 20 -27.66 -5.52 -1.99
C ASN A 20 -28.39 -5.72 -3.33
N LYS A 21 -27.88 -6.65 -4.15
CA LYS A 21 -28.42 -6.91 -5.51
C LYS A 21 -29.88 -7.38 -5.54
N ARG A 22 -30.42 -7.86 -4.42
CA ARG A 22 -31.79 -8.38 -4.30
C ARG A 22 -32.69 -7.49 -3.43
N LEU A 23 -32.29 -6.24 -3.23
CA LEU A 23 -32.96 -5.34 -2.29
C LEU A 23 -34.43 -5.13 -2.66
N ASP A 24 -34.74 -5.07 -3.96
CA ASP A 24 -36.10 -4.98 -4.49
C ASP A 24 -36.95 -6.22 -4.16
N ASP A 25 -36.38 -7.42 -4.28
CA ASP A 25 -37.06 -8.67 -3.90
C ASP A 25 -37.38 -8.67 -2.40
N TYR A 26 -36.42 -8.29 -1.56
CA TYR A 26 -36.60 -8.27 -0.11
C TYR A 26 -37.63 -7.23 0.32
N PHE A 27 -37.66 -6.06 -0.31
CA PHE A 27 -38.66 -5.03 -0.03
C PHE A 27 -40.08 -5.47 -0.42
N ASN A 28 -40.24 -6.10 -1.59
CA ASN A 28 -41.54 -6.64 -2.00
C ASN A 28 -42.03 -7.75 -1.06
N ARG A 29 -41.15 -8.67 -0.67
CA ARG A 29 -41.47 -9.71 0.32
C ARG A 29 -41.80 -9.15 1.69
N PHE A 30 -41.13 -8.08 2.11
CA PHE A 30 -41.44 -7.37 3.34
C PHE A 30 -42.86 -6.77 3.29
N LYS A 31 -43.26 -6.12 2.19
CA LYS A 31 -44.62 -5.57 2.03
C LYS A 31 -45.69 -6.67 2.09
N GLU A 32 -45.47 -7.78 1.39
CA GLU A 32 -46.37 -8.95 1.44
C GLU A 32 -46.47 -9.53 2.85
N PHE A 33 -45.33 -9.65 3.55
CA PHE A 33 -45.26 -10.12 4.92
C PHE A 33 -46.01 -9.19 5.88
N ALA A 34 -45.77 -7.88 5.80
CA ALA A 34 -46.42 -6.87 6.64
C ALA A 34 -47.93 -6.82 6.41
N ALA A 35 -48.40 -7.00 5.18
CA ALA A 35 -49.82 -7.06 4.85
C ALA A 35 -50.52 -8.35 5.34
N SER A 36 -49.77 -9.41 5.62
CA SER A 36 -50.32 -10.72 6.01
C SER A 36 -50.55 -10.91 7.52
N ARG A 37 -50.19 -9.93 8.36
CA ARG A 37 -50.16 -10.05 9.83
C ARG A 37 -50.69 -8.80 10.53
N PRO A 38 -51.30 -8.92 11.72
CA PRO A 38 -51.62 -7.77 12.58
C PRO A 38 -50.34 -7.03 13.02
N LEU A 39 -50.40 -5.70 13.10
CA LEU A 39 -49.23 -4.87 13.37
C LEU A 39 -48.62 -5.13 14.77
N LEU A 40 -49.45 -5.51 15.74
CA LEU A 40 -49.02 -5.87 17.10
C LEU A 40 -48.08 -7.08 17.13
N GLU A 41 -48.17 -8.01 16.16
CA GLU A 41 -47.28 -9.17 16.08
C GLU A 41 -45.92 -8.82 15.44
N LEU A 42 -45.87 -7.71 14.68
CA LEU A 42 -44.70 -7.27 13.92
C LEU A 42 -43.80 -6.31 14.70
N ARG A 43 -44.38 -5.52 15.61
CA ARG A 43 -43.64 -4.55 16.43
C ARG A 43 -42.75 -5.24 17.45
N SER A 44 -41.52 -4.77 17.60
CA SER A 44 -40.68 -5.17 18.74
C SER A 44 -41.20 -4.52 20.03
N ALA A 45 -40.87 -5.10 21.20
CA ALA A 45 -41.26 -4.51 22.49
C ALA A 45 -40.76 -3.06 22.70
N GLU A 46 -39.69 -2.67 22.01
CA GLU A 46 -39.15 -1.30 21.97
C GLU A 46 -39.99 -0.37 21.08
N GLU A 47 -40.50 -0.86 19.95
CA GLU A 47 -41.39 -0.10 19.07
C GLU A 47 -42.80 0.06 19.64
N THR A 48 -43.24 -0.87 20.49
CA THR A 48 -44.56 -0.81 21.17
C THR A 48 -44.57 0.12 22.39
N SER A 49 -43.40 0.50 22.91
CA SER A 49 -43.26 1.37 24.09
C SER A 49 -42.81 2.80 23.77
N ALA A 50 -42.41 3.08 22.53
CA ALA A 50 -42.17 4.44 22.06
C ALA A 50 -43.51 5.21 21.99
N PRO A 51 -43.66 6.38 22.66
CA PRO A 51 -44.84 7.20 22.45
C PRO A 51 -44.89 7.65 20.98
N PRO A 52 -46.08 7.85 20.40
CA PRO A 52 -46.18 8.39 19.05
C PRO A 52 -45.51 9.77 19.08
N SER A 53 -44.37 9.91 18.40
CA SER A 53 -43.67 11.18 18.22
C SER A 53 -44.59 12.14 17.46
N GLY A 54 -45.44 12.84 18.21
CA GLY A 54 -46.23 13.95 17.73
C GLY A 54 -45.34 15.18 17.64
N HIS A 55 -44.87 15.50 16.44
CA HIS A 55 -44.66 16.90 16.11
C HIS A 55 -46.03 17.56 16.00
N SER A 56 -46.47 18.17 17.09
CA SER A 56 -47.55 19.15 17.07
C SER A 56 -47.34 20.17 18.18
N GLU A 57 -46.55 21.19 17.87
CA GLU A 57 -46.67 22.48 18.54
C GLU A 57 -48.07 23.04 18.24
N ASN A 58 -48.96 23.08 19.22
CA ASN A 58 -49.68 24.31 19.58
C ASN A 58 -50.47 24.09 20.87
N GLY A 59 -50.26 24.98 21.84
CA GLY A 59 -50.93 24.92 23.14
C GLY A 59 -52.38 25.42 23.11
N SER A 60 -53.16 25.00 24.11
CA SER A 60 -53.86 25.90 25.05
C SER A 60 -54.79 25.14 26.02
N GLN A 61 -54.44 25.25 27.30
CA GLN A 61 -55.22 25.34 28.54
C GLN A 61 -56.64 24.72 28.69
N ALA A 62 -56.70 23.80 29.67
CA ALA A 62 -57.52 23.82 30.90
C ALA A 62 -59.06 23.92 30.85
N SER A 63 -59.74 22.89 31.39
CA SER A 63 -60.65 23.06 32.53
C SER A 63 -61.02 21.71 33.19
N GLU A 64 -61.07 21.71 34.52
CA GLU A 64 -61.50 20.61 35.41
C GLU A 64 -63.03 20.42 35.42
N GLY A 65 -63.51 19.21 35.73
CA GLY A 65 -64.84 19.07 36.33
C GLY A 65 -65.56 17.70 36.26
N VAL A 66 -65.45 16.95 37.36
CA VAL A 66 -66.50 16.13 38.02
C VAL A 66 -66.74 14.65 37.63
N VAL A 67 -66.93 13.87 38.70
CA VAL A 67 -66.95 12.42 38.98
C VAL A 67 -68.34 11.75 38.81
N HIS A 68 -68.37 10.59 38.09
CA HIS A 68 -69.14 9.31 38.21
C HIS A 68 -70.69 9.25 38.45
N PRO A 69 -71.39 8.08 38.26
CA PRO A 69 -71.22 6.97 37.30
C PRO A 69 -72.56 6.40 36.70
N ASN A 70 -72.39 5.46 35.75
CA ASN A 70 -73.22 4.27 35.44
C ASN A 70 -74.23 4.25 34.27
N GLU A 71 -73.94 3.30 33.36
CA GLU A 71 -74.80 2.39 32.55
C GLU A 71 -75.96 3.03 31.74
N GLN A 72 -76.07 2.84 30.43
CA GLN A 72 -76.13 1.56 29.72
C GLN A 72 -75.98 1.78 28.20
N GLU A 73 -75.40 0.78 27.52
CA GLU A 73 -75.55 0.45 26.09
C GLU A 73 -75.66 1.58 25.06
N ASP A 74 -74.62 1.75 24.25
CA ASP A 74 -74.88 1.89 22.82
C ASP A 74 -73.81 1.29 21.91
N SER A 75 -74.32 0.58 20.93
CA SER A 75 -73.61 -0.11 19.87
C SER A 75 -73.03 0.92 18.90
N SER A 76 -71.71 1.06 18.82
CA SER A 76 -71.08 1.82 17.73
C SER A 76 -69.72 1.28 17.29
N LYS A 77 -69.80 0.46 16.23
CA LYS A 77 -68.88 0.34 15.08
C LYS A 77 -67.43 -0.19 15.29
N PRO A 78 -67.08 -1.33 14.67
CA PRO A 78 -65.69 -1.81 14.55
C PRO A 78 -64.87 -1.08 13.46
N VAL A 79 -65.45 -0.09 12.77
CA VAL A 79 -64.85 0.54 11.58
C VAL A 79 -63.77 1.57 11.94
N ASN A 80 -63.87 2.24 13.09
CA ASN A 80 -62.91 3.29 13.48
C ASN A 80 -61.56 2.73 13.95
N ALA A 81 -61.56 1.57 14.62
CA ALA A 81 -60.33 0.90 15.05
C ALA A 81 -59.54 0.28 13.89
N GLY A 82 -60.23 -0.22 12.85
CA GLY A 82 -59.59 -0.75 11.65
C GLY A 82 -58.94 0.32 10.76
N LEU A 83 -59.51 1.53 10.74
CA LEU A 83 -58.90 2.67 10.03
C LEU A 83 -57.59 3.12 10.69
N THR A 84 -57.56 3.21 12.02
CA THR A 84 -56.34 3.55 12.77
C THR A 84 -55.25 2.48 12.63
N GLU A 85 -55.60 1.19 12.60
CA GLU A 85 -54.62 0.11 12.42
C GLU A 85 -54.03 0.09 10.98
N ALA A 86 -54.85 0.36 9.96
CA ALA A 86 -54.40 0.47 8.58
C ALA A 86 -53.44 1.67 8.38
N GLU A 87 -53.76 2.83 8.96
CA GLU A 87 -52.89 4.01 8.94
C GLU A 87 -51.56 3.78 9.69
N GLU A 88 -51.59 3.06 10.81
CA GLU A 88 -50.38 2.69 11.54
C GLU A 88 -49.51 1.68 10.78
N LEU A 89 -50.12 0.73 10.07
CA LEU A 89 -49.41 -0.21 9.20
C LEU A 89 -48.79 0.50 8.00
N GLU A 90 -49.48 1.49 7.41
CA GLU A 90 -48.94 2.31 6.34
C GLU A 90 -47.72 3.10 6.80
N LYS A 91 -47.79 3.74 7.98
CA LYS A 91 -46.62 4.41 8.59
C LYS A 91 -45.47 3.44 8.86
N TYR A 92 -45.78 2.23 9.34
CA TYR A 92 -44.79 1.19 9.60
C TYR A 92 -44.06 0.78 8.31
N ILE A 93 -44.78 0.59 7.21
CA ILE A 93 -44.22 0.25 5.89
C ILE A 93 -43.44 1.45 5.31
N ALA A 94 -43.99 2.66 5.38
CA ALA A 94 -43.37 3.88 4.85
C ALA A 94 -41.99 4.15 5.48
N LEU A 95 -41.83 3.92 6.78
CA LEU A 95 -40.53 4.04 7.46
C LEU A 95 -39.48 3.07 6.88
N ARG A 96 -39.85 1.80 6.64
CA ARG A 96 -38.95 0.83 6.00
C ARG A 96 -38.71 1.15 4.53
N GLU A 97 -39.69 1.72 3.83
CA GLU A 97 -39.53 2.17 2.46
C GLU A 97 -38.51 3.30 2.34
N GLU A 98 -38.45 4.22 3.31
CA GLU A 98 -37.41 5.25 3.36
C GLU A 98 -36.01 4.63 3.53
N MET A 99 -35.86 3.61 4.38
CA MET A 99 -34.60 2.88 4.59
C MET A 99 -34.17 2.19 3.30
N TYR A 100 -35.10 1.48 2.65
CA TYR A 100 -34.93 0.86 1.34
C TYR A 100 -34.47 1.88 0.27
N LYS A 101 -35.11 3.05 0.19
CA LYS A 101 -34.75 4.10 -0.77
C LYS A 101 -33.32 4.58 -0.55
N LYS A 102 -32.93 4.86 0.69
CA LYS A 102 -31.55 5.25 1.05
C LYS A 102 -30.54 4.16 0.65
N ALA A 103 -30.82 2.90 0.94
CA ALA A 103 -29.96 1.79 0.56
C ALA A 103 -29.84 1.63 -0.97
N LYS A 104 -30.94 1.82 -1.71
CA LYS A 104 -30.98 1.74 -3.17
C LYS A 104 -30.24 2.89 -3.86
N GLU A 105 -30.37 4.10 -3.33
CA GLU A 105 -29.59 5.26 -3.80
C GLU A 105 -28.09 5.04 -3.60
N PHE A 106 -27.69 4.48 -2.46
CA PHE A 106 -26.30 4.16 -2.21
C PHE A 106 -25.81 3.00 -3.10
N ASP A 107 -26.60 1.94 -3.27
CA ASP A 107 -26.32 0.82 -4.19
C ASP A 107 -26.01 1.33 -5.60
N SER A 108 -26.82 2.29 -6.08
CA SER A 108 -26.62 2.91 -7.40
C SER A 108 -25.24 3.58 -7.53
N LYS A 109 -24.76 4.24 -6.46
CA LYS A 109 -23.44 4.91 -6.43
C LYS A 109 -22.28 3.92 -6.43
N ILE A 110 -22.46 2.72 -5.87
CA ILE A 110 -21.38 1.72 -5.77
C ILE A 110 -21.44 0.62 -6.84
N SER A 111 -22.53 0.58 -7.60
CA SER A 111 -22.85 -0.52 -8.53
C SER A 111 -21.74 -0.78 -9.56
N ASP A 112 -21.13 0.26 -10.12
CA ASP A 112 -20.04 0.11 -11.10
C ASP A 112 -18.79 -0.51 -10.47
N PHE A 113 -18.42 -0.10 -9.25
CA PHE A 113 -17.29 -0.70 -8.52
C PHE A 113 -17.56 -2.18 -8.22
N GLU A 114 -18.77 -2.50 -7.76
CA GLU A 114 -19.18 -3.87 -7.42
C GLU A 114 -19.23 -4.78 -8.66
N ASN A 115 -19.65 -4.25 -9.81
CA ASN A 115 -19.68 -4.99 -11.07
C ASN A 115 -18.28 -5.21 -11.66
N ALA A 116 -17.32 -4.33 -11.34
CA ALA A 116 -15.93 -4.46 -11.77
C ALA A 116 -15.12 -5.48 -10.95
N ILE A 117 -15.57 -5.85 -9.75
CA ILE A 117 -14.93 -6.89 -8.92
C ILE A 117 -15.24 -8.28 -9.50
N ARG A 118 -14.27 -8.87 -10.21
CA ARG A 118 -14.42 -10.22 -10.78
C ARG A 118 -14.04 -11.32 -9.81
N ARG A 119 -13.08 -11.05 -8.92
CA ARG A 119 -12.58 -12.02 -7.95
C ARG A 119 -12.75 -11.51 -6.51
N PRO A 120 -13.91 -11.73 -5.87
CA PRO A 120 -14.20 -11.27 -4.50
C PRO A 120 -13.60 -12.17 -3.41
N TYR A 121 -12.79 -13.17 -3.77
CA TYR A 121 -12.20 -14.15 -2.86
C TYR A 121 -10.68 -14.19 -3.01
N PHE A 122 -9.99 -14.69 -1.98
CA PHE A 122 -8.54 -14.82 -2.01
C PHE A 122 -8.07 -15.82 -3.08
N HIS A 123 -7.03 -15.46 -3.81
CA HIS A 123 -6.35 -16.37 -4.72
C HIS A 123 -4.87 -15.97 -4.88
N VAL A 124 -3.97 -16.96 -5.01
CA VAL A 124 -2.52 -16.74 -5.06
C VAL A 124 -2.07 -16.00 -6.32
N ARG A 125 -2.71 -16.27 -7.47
CA ARG A 125 -2.45 -15.51 -8.72
C ARG A 125 -2.70 -14.02 -8.50
N PRO A 126 -1.82 -13.13 -8.98
CA PRO A 126 -2.04 -11.70 -8.84
C PRO A 126 -3.34 -11.28 -9.53
N LEU A 127 -4.02 -10.30 -8.94
CA LEU A 127 -5.04 -9.49 -9.59
C LEU A 127 -4.40 -8.73 -10.76
N ASN A 128 -5.18 -8.47 -11.79
CA ASN A 128 -4.73 -7.61 -12.87
C ASN A 128 -4.76 -6.14 -12.44
N VAL A 129 -4.07 -5.29 -13.20
CA VAL A 129 -3.93 -3.85 -12.88
C VAL A 129 -5.29 -3.17 -12.77
N ALA A 130 -6.26 -3.49 -13.64
CA ALA A 130 -7.59 -2.87 -13.62
C ALA A 130 -8.42 -3.26 -12.38
N GLU A 131 -8.28 -4.50 -11.89
CA GLU A 131 -8.93 -4.92 -10.63
C GLU A 131 -8.32 -4.20 -9.42
N LEU A 132 -7.00 -4.03 -9.38
CA LEU A 132 -6.32 -3.27 -8.33
C LEU A 132 -6.73 -1.79 -8.36
N GLU A 133 -6.73 -1.18 -9.55
CA GLU A 133 -7.18 0.20 -9.73
C GLU A 133 -8.63 0.40 -9.30
N ASN A 134 -9.52 -0.55 -9.62
CA ASN A 134 -10.90 -0.53 -9.14
C ASN A 134 -11.00 -0.55 -7.61
N TRP A 135 -10.20 -1.37 -6.91
CA TRP A 135 -10.19 -1.38 -5.46
C TRP A 135 -9.71 -0.05 -4.88
N HIS A 136 -8.67 0.56 -5.44
CA HIS A 136 -8.23 1.89 -5.02
C HIS A 136 -9.32 2.94 -5.21
N ASN A 137 -9.94 3.01 -6.40
CA ASN A 137 -11.00 3.96 -6.69
C ASN A 137 -12.22 3.76 -5.77
N TYR A 138 -12.54 2.50 -5.44
CA TYR A 138 -13.65 2.20 -4.54
C TYR A 138 -13.33 2.60 -3.09
N LEU A 139 -12.09 2.36 -2.63
CA LEU A 139 -11.64 2.84 -1.32
C LEU A 139 -11.62 4.37 -1.26
N ASP A 140 -11.14 5.06 -2.30
CA ASP A 140 -11.16 6.53 -2.38
C ASP A 140 -12.60 7.06 -2.22
N PHE A 141 -13.56 6.43 -2.90
CA PHE A 141 -14.97 6.82 -2.82
C PHE A 141 -15.55 6.66 -1.41
N ILE A 142 -15.25 5.55 -0.73
CA ILE A 142 -15.79 5.27 0.61
C ILE A 142 -15.07 6.07 1.70
N GLU A 143 -13.76 6.30 1.58
CA GLU A 143 -13.01 7.16 2.50
C GLU A 143 -13.50 8.62 2.48
N GLY A 144 -14.04 9.07 1.34
CA GLY A 144 -14.71 10.37 1.25
C GLY A 144 -16.08 10.45 1.95
N GLN A 145 -16.58 9.34 2.51
CA GLN A 145 -17.86 9.30 3.23
C GLN A 145 -17.65 9.41 4.75
N ASP A 146 -18.58 10.04 5.45
CA ASP A 146 -18.56 10.20 6.91
C ASP A 146 -19.17 8.97 7.64
N ASP A 147 -18.71 7.77 7.29
CA ASP A 147 -19.19 6.51 7.88
C ASP A 147 -18.05 5.49 8.03
N LEU A 148 -17.37 5.56 9.17
CA LEU A 148 -16.25 4.68 9.51
C LEU A 148 -16.61 3.19 9.41
N ASN A 149 -17.85 2.81 9.76
CA ASN A 149 -18.26 1.41 9.69
C ASN A 149 -18.30 0.91 8.24
N LYS A 150 -18.69 1.76 7.27
CA LYS A 150 -18.62 1.41 5.84
C LYS A 150 -17.18 1.34 5.35
N VAL A 151 -16.32 2.26 5.79
CA VAL A 151 -14.89 2.26 5.48
C VAL A 151 -14.24 0.96 5.93
N VAL A 152 -14.37 0.61 7.21
CA VAL A 152 -13.83 -0.62 7.79
C VAL A 152 -14.36 -1.85 7.06
N LYS A 153 -15.67 -1.94 6.82
CA LYS A 153 -16.27 -3.08 6.10
C LYS A 153 -15.72 -3.23 4.68
N LEU A 154 -15.53 -2.14 3.96
CA LEU A 154 -14.98 -2.21 2.60
C LEU A 154 -13.51 -2.63 2.64
N TYR A 155 -12.72 -2.09 3.57
CA TYR A 155 -11.33 -2.49 3.75
C TYR A 155 -11.19 -3.99 4.05
N GLU A 156 -11.96 -4.49 5.02
CA GLU A 156 -11.94 -5.91 5.36
C GLU A 156 -12.32 -6.78 4.16
N ARG A 157 -13.27 -6.34 3.32
CA ARG A 157 -13.65 -7.05 2.11
C ARG A 157 -12.57 -6.98 1.02
N CYS A 158 -11.96 -5.80 0.83
CA CYS A 158 -10.85 -5.61 -0.10
C CYS A 158 -9.68 -6.53 0.24
N LEU A 159 -9.31 -6.61 1.52
CA LEU A 159 -8.20 -7.43 2.00
C LEU A 159 -8.42 -8.94 1.84
N ILE A 160 -9.64 -9.41 1.58
CA ILE A 160 -9.87 -10.81 1.19
C ILE A 160 -9.19 -11.09 -0.16
N ALA A 161 -9.42 -10.25 -1.17
CA ALA A 161 -8.84 -10.43 -2.50
C ALA A 161 -7.39 -9.89 -2.58
N CYS A 162 -7.10 -8.83 -1.83
CA CYS A 162 -5.86 -8.07 -1.87
C CYS A 162 -4.88 -8.42 -0.72
N ALA A 163 -5.05 -9.55 -0.04
CA ALA A 163 -4.27 -9.90 1.15
C ALA A 163 -2.74 -9.90 0.94
N ASN A 164 -2.26 -10.21 -0.27
CA ASN A 164 -0.84 -10.31 -0.60
C ASN A 164 -0.18 -8.98 -1.03
N TYR A 165 -0.93 -7.88 -0.99
CA TYR A 165 -0.53 -6.57 -1.50
C TYR A 165 -0.32 -5.59 -0.34
N PRO A 166 0.93 -5.30 0.08
CA PRO A 166 1.22 -4.45 1.23
C PRO A 166 0.60 -3.06 1.13
N GLU A 167 0.45 -2.51 -0.07
CA GLU A 167 -0.07 -1.17 -0.30
C GLU A 167 -1.50 -1.00 0.26
N TYR A 168 -2.35 -2.03 0.20
CA TYR A 168 -3.69 -1.98 0.79
C TYR A 168 -3.67 -2.07 2.31
N TRP A 169 -2.73 -2.83 2.88
CA TRP A 169 -2.54 -2.88 4.34
C TRP A 169 -2.04 -1.53 4.85
N THR A 170 -1.02 -0.96 4.22
CA THR A 170 -0.50 0.36 4.56
C THR A 170 -1.58 1.43 4.46
N ARG A 171 -2.36 1.43 3.37
CA ARG A 171 -3.47 2.37 3.19
C ARG A 171 -4.54 2.22 4.29
N TYR A 172 -4.90 0.98 4.63
CA TYR A 172 -5.87 0.71 5.70
C TYR A 172 -5.40 1.25 7.05
N VAL A 173 -4.15 0.95 7.43
CA VAL A 173 -3.55 1.43 8.69
C VAL A 173 -3.55 2.96 8.74
N LEU A 174 -3.11 3.63 7.67
CA LEU A 174 -3.10 5.11 7.60
C LEU A 174 -4.50 5.72 7.65
N CYS A 175 -5.47 5.10 6.99
CA CYS A 175 -6.86 5.53 7.04
C CYS A 175 -7.42 5.43 8.46
N MET A 176 -7.19 4.31 9.15
CA MET A 176 -7.66 4.12 10.53
C MET A 176 -6.97 5.05 11.53
N GLU A 177 -5.66 5.32 11.35
CA GLU A 177 -4.93 6.34 12.12
C GLU A 177 -5.54 7.73 11.92
N ALA A 178 -5.81 8.13 10.67
CA ALA A 178 -6.43 9.42 10.36
C ALA A 178 -7.86 9.55 10.94
N CYS A 179 -8.61 8.44 11.03
CA CYS A 179 -9.91 8.37 11.68
C CYS A 179 -9.84 8.26 13.21
N GLY A 180 -8.65 8.27 13.82
CA GLY A 180 -8.46 8.13 15.27
C GLY A 180 -8.76 6.73 15.83
N SER A 181 -8.90 5.72 14.97
CA SER A 181 -9.23 4.33 15.31
C SER A 181 -7.98 3.47 15.41
N MET A 182 -7.13 3.79 16.40
CA MET A 182 -5.80 3.18 16.55
C MET A 182 -5.85 1.68 16.85
N ASP A 183 -6.89 1.19 17.51
CA ASP A 183 -7.11 -0.24 17.76
C ASP A 183 -7.27 -1.04 16.46
N ILE A 184 -8.00 -0.48 15.50
CA ILE A 184 -8.19 -1.09 14.17
C ILE A 184 -6.90 -0.98 13.36
N ALA A 185 -6.22 0.16 13.41
CA ALA A 185 -4.94 0.38 12.74
C ALA A 185 -3.89 -0.65 13.20
N ASP A 186 -3.74 -0.82 14.52
CA ASP A 186 -2.81 -1.79 15.10
C ASP A 186 -3.19 -3.24 14.75
N ASN A 187 -4.49 -3.57 14.78
CA ASN A 187 -4.96 -4.90 14.39
C ASN A 187 -4.61 -5.22 12.92
N ALA A 188 -4.86 -4.26 12.02
CA ALA A 188 -4.53 -4.39 10.61
C ALA A 188 -3.02 -4.55 10.40
N LEU A 189 -2.20 -3.75 11.08
CA LEU A 189 -0.74 -3.82 10.98
C LEU A 189 -0.19 -5.15 11.50
N VAL A 190 -0.74 -5.67 12.60
CA VAL A 190 -0.37 -6.99 13.15
C VAL A 190 -0.71 -8.10 12.16
N ARG A 191 -1.93 -8.10 11.58
CA ARG A 191 -2.32 -9.07 10.55
C ARG A 191 -1.39 -9.02 9.34
N ALA A 192 -1.06 -7.82 8.86
CA ALA A 192 -0.16 -7.63 7.74
C ALA A 192 1.25 -8.20 8.02
N THR A 193 1.84 -7.80 9.14
CA THR A 193 3.24 -8.14 9.50
C THR A 193 3.44 -9.56 10.01
N GLN A 194 2.41 -10.22 10.55
CA GLN A 194 2.53 -11.55 11.16
C GLN A 194 1.88 -12.66 10.34
N VAL A 195 0.85 -12.36 9.53
CA VAL A 195 0.06 -13.38 8.82
C VAL A 195 0.29 -13.32 7.32
N PHE A 196 -0.09 -12.22 6.66
CA PHE A 196 -0.25 -12.17 5.21
C PHE A 196 1.04 -11.79 4.47
N VAL A 197 1.55 -10.58 4.68
CA VAL A 197 2.73 -10.04 3.97
C VAL A 197 3.99 -10.08 4.84
N LYS A 198 4.03 -11.02 5.80
CA LYS A 198 5.07 -11.14 6.83
C LYS A 198 6.52 -11.29 6.35
N ARG A 199 6.74 -11.66 5.09
CA ARG A 199 8.08 -11.80 4.47
C ARG A 199 8.46 -10.62 3.57
N GLN A 200 7.61 -9.61 3.44
CA GLN A 200 7.90 -8.44 2.60
C GLN A 200 8.57 -7.35 3.46
N PRO A 201 9.79 -6.88 3.14
CA PRO A 201 10.48 -5.89 3.96
C PRO A 201 9.69 -4.58 4.14
N ASP A 202 9.01 -4.13 3.07
CA ASP A 202 8.33 -2.83 3.01
C ASP A 202 7.27 -2.65 4.10
N ILE A 203 6.48 -3.69 4.40
CA ILE A 203 5.46 -3.61 5.46
C ILE A 203 6.09 -3.49 6.85
N HIS A 204 7.27 -4.08 7.07
CA HIS A 204 7.98 -3.99 8.35
C HIS A 204 8.70 -2.66 8.51
N LEU A 205 9.25 -2.11 7.42
CA LEU A 205 9.78 -0.74 7.41
C LEU A 205 8.67 0.29 7.66
N PHE A 206 7.49 0.08 7.07
CA PHE A 206 6.30 0.86 7.38
C PHE A 206 5.90 0.72 8.85
N ALA A 207 5.82 -0.50 9.37
CA ALA A 207 5.49 -0.77 10.77
C ALA A 207 6.45 -0.08 11.75
N ALA A 208 7.75 -0.11 11.45
CA ALA A 208 8.76 0.54 12.28
C ALA A 208 8.54 2.06 12.33
N ARG A 209 8.26 2.69 11.17
CA ARG A 209 7.99 4.13 11.10
C ARG A 209 6.68 4.52 11.77
N PHE A 210 5.62 3.74 11.56
CA PHE A 210 4.32 3.94 12.18
C PHE A 210 4.41 3.90 13.71
N ARG A 211 5.12 2.90 14.25
CA ARG A 211 5.36 2.78 15.70
C ARG A 211 6.20 3.93 16.26
N GLU A 212 7.24 4.35 15.54
CA GLU A 212 8.03 5.53 15.93
C GLU A 212 7.16 6.79 16.01
N GLN A 213 6.29 7.03 15.03
CA GLN A 213 5.38 8.18 15.00
C GLN A 213 4.37 8.16 16.16
N ASN A 214 3.93 6.96 16.56
CA ASN A 214 3.03 6.74 17.68
C ASN A 214 3.77 6.52 19.03
N ALA A 215 5.05 6.91 19.10
CA ALA A 215 5.90 6.83 20.29
C ALA A 215 6.17 5.41 20.86
N ASP A 216 5.83 4.36 20.13
CA ASP A 216 6.22 2.97 20.44
C ASP A 216 7.64 2.67 19.93
N ILE A 217 8.63 3.26 20.60
CA ILE A 217 10.05 3.08 20.26
C ILE A 217 10.51 1.61 20.38
N PRO A 218 10.14 0.86 21.45
CA PRO A 218 10.50 -0.56 21.55
C PRO A 218 9.96 -1.39 20.39
N GLY A 219 8.70 -1.18 19.99
CA GLY A 219 8.11 -1.88 18.86
C GLY A 219 8.74 -1.47 17.53
N ALA A 220 9.12 -0.19 17.36
CA ALA A 220 9.84 0.26 16.17
C ALA A 220 11.21 -0.43 16.02
N ARG A 221 11.99 -0.53 17.10
CA ARG A 221 13.26 -1.27 17.14
C ARG A 221 13.06 -2.75 16.83
N ALA A 222 12.05 -3.38 17.42
CA ALA A 222 11.74 -4.79 17.17
C ALA A 222 11.39 -5.05 15.70
N ALA A 223 10.68 -4.13 15.04
CA ALA A 223 10.38 -4.22 13.62
C ALA A 223 11.65 -4.15 12.76
N TYR A 224 12.57 -3.22 13.05
CA TYR A 224 13.87 -3.18 12.35
C TYR A 224 14.71 -4.43 12.61
N GLU A 225 14.81 -4.88 13.85
CA GLU A 225 15.56 -6.08 14.22
C GLU A 225 15.07 -7.31 13.46
N ARG A 226 13.75 -7.47 13.34
CA ARG A 226 13.14 -8.53 12.54
C ARG A 226 13.56 -8.47 11.07
N VAL A 227 13.67 -7.27 10.50
CA VAL A 227 14.15 -7.10 9.12
C VAL A 227 15.61 -7.53 9.00
N HIS A 228 16.46 -7.10 9.94
CA HIS A 228 17.90 -7.40 9.96
C HIS A 228 18.20 -8.89 10.15
N THR A 229 17.37 -9.62 10.88
CA THR A 229 17.64 -11.02 11.27
C THR A 229 16.89 -12.05 10.43
N GLU A 230 15.60 -11.84 10.16
CA GLU A 230 14.72 -12.88 9.61
C GLU A 230 14.27 -12.62 8.17
N ILE A 231 14.11 -11.36 7.76
CA ILE A 231 13.40 -11.02 6.52
C ILE A 231 14.37 -10.67 5.39
N ALA A 232 15.26 -9.69 5.62
CA ALA A 232 16.20 -9.22 4.62
C ALA A 232 17.51 -8.71 5.27
N PRO A 233 18.34 -9.62 5.80
CA PRO A 233 19.65 -9.26 6.35
C PRO A 233 20.52 -8.53 5.32
N GLY A 234 21.10 -7.40 5.72
CA GLY A 234 21.91 -6.56 4.83
C GLY A 234 21.10 -5.62 3.92
N LEU A 235 19.78 -5.51 4.10
CA LEU A 235 18.97 -4.53 3.38
C LEU A 235 19.40 -3.10 3.76
N LEU A 236 20.09 -2.43 2.83
CA LEU A 236 20.65 -1.10 3.04
C LEU A 236 19.60 -0.08 3.53
N GLU A 237 18.41 -0.10 2.94
CA GLU A 237 17.32 0.80 3.32
C GLU A 237 16.91 0.62 4.80
N ALA A 238 16.84 -0.62 5.28
CA ALA A 238 16.50 -0.91 6.67
C ALA A 238 17.57 -0.37 7.62
N ILE A 239 18.85 -0.52 7.27
CA ILE A 239 19.98 -0.05 8.07
C ILE A 239 19.94 1.47 8.16
N ILE A 240 19.78 2.17 7.04
CA ILE A 240 19.71 3.63 6.99
C ILE A 240 18.51 4.15 7.80
N LYS A 241 17.33 3.57 7.60
CA LYS A 241 16.11 3.99 8.30
C LYS A 241 16.20 3.75 9.82
N HIS A 242 16.78 2.62 10.24
CA HIS A 242 17.02 2.32 11.65
C HIS A 242 18.03 3.28 12.28
N ALA A 243 19.18 3.48 11.62
CA ALA A 243 20.22 4.43 12.01
C ALA A 243 19.65 5.86 12.18
N ASN A 244 18.86 6.31 11.20
CA ASN A 244 18.24 7.64 11.25
C ASN A 244 17.22 7.78 12.39
N MET A 245 16.52 6.70 12.75
CA MET A 245 15.63 6.70 13.92
C MET A 245 16.43 6.85 15.22
N GLU A 246 17.49 6.04 15.41
CA GLU A 246 18.33 6.14 16.61
C GLU A 246 18.98 7.51 16.75
N TYR A 247 19.40 8.11 15.65
CA TYR A 247 19.91 9.48 15.64
C TYR A 247 18.84 10.50 16.07
N ARG A 248 17.61 10.40 15.56
CA ARG A 248 16.49 11.29 16.00
C ARG A 248 16.19 11.15 17.49
N LEU A 249 16.41 9.96 18.06
CA LEU A 249 16.26 9.68 19.49
C LEU A 249 17.45 10.15 20.33
N GLY A 250 18.49 10.73 19.72
CA GLY A 250 19.71 11.20 20.39
C GLY A 250 20.76 10.11 20.64
N ASN A 251 20.56 8.90 20.12
CA ASN A 251 21.45 7.75 20.35
C ASN A 251 22.53 7.67 19.25
N LEU A 252 23.45 8.64 19.27
CA LEU A 252 24.50 8.74 18.26
C LEU A 252 25.41 7.50 18.22
N GLU A 253 25.83 7.00 19.38
CA GLU A 253 26.69 5.81 19.50
C GLU A 253 26.02 4.55 18.94
N THR A 254 24.72 4.38 19.19
CA THR A 254 23.94 3.28 18.62
C THR A 254 23.87 3.40 17.10
N THR A 255 23.80 4.61 16.57
CA THR A 255 23.80 4.85 15.13
C THR A 255 25.12 4.42 14.49
N PHE A 256 26.26 4.78 15.08
CA PHE A 256 27.58 4.30 14.63
C PHE A 256 27.67 2.78 14.70
N SER A 257 27.26 2.21 15.83
CA SER A 257 27.27 0.76 16.06
C SER A 257 26.47 0.01 15.00
N LEU A 258 25.31 0.52 14.58
CA LEU A 258 24.49 -0.10 13.53
C LEU A 258 25.21 -0.17 12.17
N TYR A 259 25.85 0.93 11.74
CA TYR A 259 26.64 0.92 10.51
C TYR A 259 27.86 0.01 10.62
N GLU A 260 28.58 0.07 11.73
CA GLU A 260 29.79 -0.73 11.95
C GLU A 260 29.49 -2.23 11.99
N GLN A 261 28.40 -2.64 12.65
CA GLN A 261 27.92 -4.02 12.65
C GLN A 261 27.52 -4.48 11.25
N ALA A 262 26.76 -3.66 10.51
CA ALA A 262 26.38 -3.99 9.14
C ALA A 262 27.60 -4.15 8.23
N ILE A 263 28.58 -3.24 8.33
CA ILE A 263 29.84 -3.33 7.60
C ILE A 263 30.62 -4.60 7.98
N ALA A 264 30.70 -4.93 9.28
CA ALA A 264 31.39 -6.15 9.73
C ALA A 264 30.75 -7.43 9.17
N ILE A 265 29.41 -7.50 9.15
CA ILE A 265 28.68 -8.63 8.57
C ILE A 265 28.94 -8.73 7.07
N GLU A 266 28.83 -7.63 6.32
CA GLU A 266 29.03 -7.63 4.86
C GLU A 266 30.48 -7.88 4.46
N LYS A 267 31.47 -7.46 5.27
CA LYS A 267 32.88 -7.80 5.08
C LYS A 267 33.15 -9.30 5.17
N GLY A 268 32.37 -10.03 5.97
CA GLY A 268 32.48 -11.48 6.09
C GLY A 268 31.93 -12.25 4.89
N LYS A 269 31.29 -11.57 3.93
CA LYS A 269 30.73 -12.19 2.72
C LYS A 269 31.67 -11.99 1.53
N ASP A 270 31.83 -13.03 0.73
CA ASP A 270 32.57 -12.92 -0.54
C ASP A 270 31.81 -12.00 -1.51
N GLN A 271 32.50 -10.99 -2.06
CA GLN A 271 31.99 -10.07 -3.09
C GLN A 271 30.65 -9.38 -2.74
N SER A 272 30.51 -8.85 -1.52
CA SER A 272 29.31 -8.07 -1.15
C SER A 272 29.12 -6.83 -2.03
N GLN A 273 28.00 -6.79 -2.74
CA GLN A 273 27.58 -5.65 -3.56
C GLN A 273 27.06 -4.46 -2.71
N VAL A 274 26.69 -4.72 -1.45
CA VAL A 274 26.11 -3.72 -0.54
C VAL A 274 27.20 -2.99 0.25
N LEU A 275 28.34 -3.64 0.47
CA LEU A 275 29.45 -3.10 1.27
C LEU A 275 29.96 -1.72 0.82
N PRO A 276 30.22 -1.45 -0.49
CA PRO A 276 30.61 -0.11 -0.92
C PRO A 276 29.54 0.96 -0.60
N MET A 277 28.26 0.60 -0.74
CA MET A 277 27.16 1.52 -0.42
C MET A 277 27.05 1.78 1.08
N LEU A 278 27.30 0.78 1.94
CA LEU A 278 27.32 0.98 3.40
C LEU A 278 28.39 1.98 3.82
N TYR A 279 29.59 1.87 3.26
CA TYR A 279 30.66 2.84 3.50
C TYR A 279 30.29 4.25 3.05
N ALA A 280 29.72 4.38 1.85
CA ALA A 280 29.23 5.65 1.33
C ALA A 280 28.19 6.29 2.26
N GLN A 281 27.22 5.50 2.73
CA GLN A 281 26.14 5.99 3.59
C GLN A 281 26.61 6.29 5.01
N TYR A 282 27.52 5.47 5.56
CA TYR A 282 28.11 5.71 6.88
C TYR A 282 28.92 7.01 6.89
N SER A 283 29.79 7.20 5.89
CA SER A 283 30.54 8.45 5.72
C SER A 283 29.62 9.66 5.60
N ARG A 284 28.57 9.57 4.76
CA ARG A 284 27.57 10.63 4.60
C ARG A 284 26.87 10.96 5.91
N PHE A 285 26.47 9.95 6.69
CA PHE A 285 25.87 10.15 8.00
C PHE A 285 26.83 10.88 8.94
N VAL A 286 28.09 10.43 9.07
CA VAL A 286 29.09 11.05 9.96
C VAL A 286 29.34 12.51 9.57
N TYR A 287 29.38 12.83 8.28
CA TYR A 287 29.51 14.20 7.82
C TYR A 287 28.28 15.05 8.15
N LEU A 288 27.09 14.64 7.69
CA LEU A 288 25.88 15.46 7.77
C LEU A 288 25.29 15.54 9.18
N ALA A 289 25.33 14.44 9.93
CA ALA A 289 24.65 14.32 11.22
C ALA A 289 25.60 14.56 12.41
N SER A 290 26.86 14.12 12.30
CA SER A 290 27.86 14.31 13.38
C SER A 290 28.79 15.51 13.15
N GLY A 291 28.77 16.13 11.96
CA GLY A 291 29.63 17.27 11.63
C GLY A 291 31.12 16.94 11.54
N ASN A 292 31.50 15.66 11.54
CA ASN A 292 32.89 15.24 11.61
C ASN A 292 33.43 14.91 10.21
N ALA A 293 33.98 15.93 9.55
CA ALA A 293 34.42 15.81 8.17
C ALA A 293 35.68 14.91 8.02
N GLU A 294 36.58 14.93 8.99
CA GLU A 294 37.78 14.08 8.97
C GLU A 294 37.43 12.60 9.14
N LYS A 295 36.56 12.26 10.10
CA LYS A 295 36.09 10.87 10.27
C LYS A 295 35.31 10.39 9.05
N ALA A 296 34.45 11.23 8.46
CA ALA A 296 33.73 10.88 7.23
C ALA A 296 34.68 10.54 6.08
N ARG A 297 35.76 11.32 5.92
CA ARG A 297 36.81 11.09 4.94
C ARG A 297 37.58 9.79 5.22
N GLU A 298 37.98 9.58 6.47
CA GLU A 298 38.68 8.37 6.93
C GLU A 298 37.88 7.10 6.60
N ILE A 299 36.57 7.10 6.84
CA ILE A 299 35.67 5.97 6.54
C ILE A 299 35.74 5.57 5.05
N LEU A 300 35.75 6.54 4.13
CA LEU A 300 35.81 6.23 2.69
C LEU A 300 37.21 5.83 2.25
N VAL A 301 38.26 6.45 2.78
CA VAL A 301 39.65 6.11 2.45
C VAL A 301 39.97 4.68 2.92
N THR A 302 39.60 4.34 4.16
CA THR A 302 39.78 2.98 4.71
C THR A 302 38.95 1.94 3.98
N ALA A 303 37.82 2.32 3.37
CA ALA A 303 37.03 1.41 2.54
C ALA A 303 37.82 0.93 1.30
N LEU A 304 38.71 1.76 0.73
CA LEU A 304 39.49 1.42 -0.46
C LEU A 304 40.50 0.28 -0.21
N ASP A 305 40.88 0.03 1.04
CA ASP A 305 41.79 -1.05 1.42
C ASP A 305 41.09 -2.42 1.48
N HIS A 306 39.76 -2.43 1.55
CA HIS A 306 38.97 -3.63 1.82
C HIS A 306 37.90 -3.92 0.76
N VAL A 307 37.58 -2.94 -0.08
CA VAL A 307 36.50 -3.01 -1.06
C VAL A 307 37.07 -2.71 -2.44
N PRO A 308 36.78 -3.54 -3.47
CA PRO A 308 37.15 -3.23 -4.84
C PRO A 308 36.63 -1.85 -5.26
N PHE A 309 37.37 -1.18 -6.16
CA PHE A 309 36.89 0.08 -6.73
C PHE A 309 35.52 -0.12 -7.37
N SER A 310 34.56 0.65 -6.92
CA SER A 310 33.19 0.63 -7.41
C SER A 310 32.71 2.05 -7.63
N LYS A 311 31.79 2.24 -8.58
CA LYS A 311 31.21 3.55 -8.87
C LYS A 311 30.64 4.21 -7.60
N PRO A 312 29.81 3.54 -6.77
CA PRO A 312 29.22 4.20 -5.59
C PRO A 312 30.26 4.73 -4.59
N LEU A 313 31.38 4.01 -4.41
CA LEU A 313 32.42 4.40 -3.46
C LEU A 313 33.23 5.60 -3.97
N LEU A 314 33.62 5.59 -5.24
CA LEU A 314 34.38 6.69 -5.84
C LEU A 314 33.50 7.94 -6.03
N GLU A 315 32.24 7.74 -6.40
CA GLU A 315 31.25 8.79 -6.45
C GLU A 315 31.09 9.45 -5.07
N ALA A 316 30.94 8.66 -3.99
CA ALA A 316 30.86 9.19 -2.63
C ALA A 316 32.11 9.99 -2.22
N LEU A 317 33.31 9.55 -2.62
CA LEU A 317 34.56 10.28 -2.38
C LEU A 317 34.59 11.63 -3.10
N ILE A 318 34.22 11.67 -4.38
CA ILE A 318 34.17 12.90 -5.19
C ILE A 318 33.15 13.87 -4.59
N HIS A 319 31.95 13.39 -4.25
CA HIS A 319 30.90 14.21 -3.65
C HIS A 319 31.31 14.74 -2.28
N LEU A 320 31.90 13.92 -1.41
CA LEU A 320 32.40 14.38 -0.11
C LEU A 320 33.47 15.46 -0.30
N GLU A 321 34.42 15.25 -1.22
CA GLU A 321 35.46 16.25 -1.50
C GLU A 321 34.84 17.55 -2.03
N SER A 322 33.76 17.50 -2.83
CA SER A 322 33.09 18.68 -3.37
C SER A 322 32.52 19.61 -2.28
N ILE A 323 31.99 19.04 -1.19
CA ILE A 323 31.35 19.77 -0.09
C ILE A 323 32.30 20.13 1.05
N MET A 324 33.49 19.52 1.11
CA MET A 324 34.50 19.84 2.13
C MET A 324 35.19 21.20 1.88
N SER A 325 35.86 21.75 2.90
CA SER A 325 36.63 22.99 2.74
C SER A 325 37.81 22.83 1.78
N LEU A 326 38.26 23.94 1.20
CA LEU A 326 39.49 23.98 0.40
C LEU A 326 40.74 23.78 1.30
N PRO A 327 41.86 23.27 0.75
CA PRO A 327 42.09 22.86 -0.64
C PRO A 327 41.51 21.47 -0.98
N LYS A 328 41.12 21.27 -2.25
CA LYS A 328 40.64 19.97 -2.73
C LYS A 328 41.79 19.03 -3.05
N ARG A 329 41.64 17.74 -2.74
CA ARG A 329 42.62 16.68 -3.07
C ARG A 329 42.47 16.16 -4.51
N ILE A 330 42.61 17.06 -5.49
CA ILE A 330 42.38 16.77 -6.91
C ILE A 330 43.30 15.65 -7.42
N ASP A 331 44.61 15.73 -7.16
CA ASP A 331 45.57 14.73 -7.63
C ASP A 331 45.28 13.33 -7.09
N TYR A 332 44.84 13.26 -5.83
CA TYR A 332 44.45 12.00 -5.20
C TYR A 332 43.22 11.40 -5.88
N LEU A 333 42.15 12.20 -6.06
CA LEU A 333 40.95 11.74 -6.75
C LEU A 333 41.22 11.34 -8.20
N ASP A 334 42.03 12.13 -8.93
CA ASP A 334 42.40 11.83 -10.32
C ASP A 334 43.09 10.47 -10.43
N SER A 335 43.98 10.15 -9.49
CA SER A 335 44.67 8.85 -9.45
C SER A 335 43.72 7.67 -9.23
N LEU A 336 42.66 7.85 -8.44
CA LEU A 336 41.65 6.82 -8.19
C LEU A 336 40.72 6.64 -9.38
N VAL A 337 40.28 7.75 -9.97
CA VAL A 337 39.44 7.73 -11.18
C VAL A 337 40.19 7.10 -12.34
N ASP A 338 41.48 7.42 -12.52
CA ASP A 338 42.33 6.83 -13.57
C ASP A 338 42.37 5.30 -13.47
N LYS A 339 42.61 4.79 -12.26
CA LYS A 339 42.65 3.35 -11.98
C LYS A 339 41.31 2.67 -12.28
N PHE A 340 40.18 3.30 -11.95
CA PHE A 340 38.86 2.70 -12.14
C PHE A 340 38.43 2.66 -13.60
N ILE A 341 38.70 3.73 -14.37
CA ILE A 341 38.26 3.82 -15.77
C ILE A 341 39.18 3.07 -16.73
N ALA A 342 40.43 2.81 -16.32
CA ALA A 342 41.41 2.07 -17.11
C ALA A 342 40.85 0.70 -17.54
N PRO A 343 41.07 0.26 -18.80
CA PRO A 343 40.61 -1.04 -19.30
C PRO A 343 41.28 -2.29 -18.69
N SER A 344 41.94 -2.19 -17.52
CA SER A 344 42.71 -3.27 -16.90
C SER A 344 41.85 -4.27 -16.11
N SER A 345 42.32 -5.51 -16.04
CA SER A 345 41.61 -6.74 -15.68
C SER A 345 41.14 -6.91 -14.23
N ASP A 346 41.23 -5.89 -13.38
CA ASP A 346 40.84 -5.97 -11.96
C ASP A 346 39.53 -5.23 -11.64
N SER A 347 39.01 -4.41 -12.57
CA SER A 347 37.75 -3.69 -12.40
C SER A 347 36.59 -4.51 -12.97
N THR A 348 35.65 -4.92 -12.11
CA THR A 348 34.38 -5.56 -12.50
C THR A 348 33.37 -4.56 -13.09
N ALA A 349 33.73 -3.27 -13.19
CA ALA A 349 32.84 -2.21 -13.63
C ALA A 349 32.51 -2.28 -15.13
N SER A 350 31.24 -2.10 -15.44
CA SER A 350 30.77 -2.02 -16.82
C SER A 350 31.38 -0.80 -17.54
N PRO A 351 31.46 -0.82 -18.89
CA PRO A 351 31.87 0.37 -19.65
C PRO A 351 31.01 1.60 -19.36
N VAL A 352 29.72 1.40 -19.09
CA VAL A 352 28.77 2.47 -18.74
C VAL A 352 29.11 3.09 -17.40
N GLU A 353 29.36 2.29 -16.35
CA GLU A 353 29.73 2.82 -15.04
C GLU A 353 31.07 3.57 -15.06
N ARG A 354 32.03 3.12 -15.88
CA ARG A 354 33.31 3.80 -16.07
C ARG A 354 33.14 5.14 -16.78
N GLU A 355 32.29 5.22 -17.79
CA GLU A 355 31.98 6.47 -18.48
C GLU A 355 31.25 7.44 -17.56
N GLU A 356 30.23 6.98 -16.84
CA GLU A 356 29.47 7.77 -15.87
C GLU A 356 30.36 8.35 -14.78
N LEU A 357 31.26 7.55 -14.18
CA LEU A 357 32.20 8.07 -13.19
C LEU A 357 33.16 9.11 -13.80
N SER A 358 33.61 8.89 -15.04
CA SER A 358 34.43 9.86 -15.75
C SER A 358 33.70 11.19 -15.94
N CYS A 359 32.40 11.17 -16.25
CA CYS A 359 31.58 12.37 -16.36
C CYS A 359 31.43 13.08 -15.00
N ILE A 360 31.13 12.34 -13.93
CA ILE A 360 31.03 12.90 -12.56
C ILE A 360 32.33 13.59 -12.16
N PHE A 361 33.49 12.99 -12.48
CA PHE A 361 34.77 13.61 -12.17
C PHE A 361 35.05 14.87 -13.01
N LEU A 362 34.64 14.89 -14.29
CA LEU A 362 34.73 16.09 -15.12
C LEU A 362 33.86 17.22 -14.58
N GLU A 363 32.65 16.93 -14.10
CA GLU A 363 31.80 17.92 -13.43
C GLU A 363 32.49 18.49 -12.20
N PHE A 364 33.08 17.64 -11.36
CA PHE A 364 33.88 18.09 -10.20
C PHE A 364 35.06 18.99 -10.62
N LEU A 365 35.83 18.59 -11.63
CA LEU A 365 36.96 19.38 -12.13
C LEU A 365 36.53 20.69 -12.77
N SER A 366 35.35 20.75 -13.41
CA SER A 366 34.84 21.98 -14.01
C SER A 366 34.63 23.10 -12.97
N VAL A 367 34.34 22.72 -11.71
CA VAL A 367 34.11 23.65 -10.61
C VAL A 367 35.39 23.92 -9.81
N PHE A 368 36.18 22.89 -9.53
CA PHE A 368 37.30 22.97 -8.57
C PHE A 368 38.69 22.80 -9.18
N GLY A 369 38.78 22.31 -10.41
CA GLY A 369 40.04 22.00 -11.09
C GLY A 369 40.69 23.20 -11.77
N ASP A 370 42.01 23.11 -11.96
CA ASP A 370 42.75 24.03 -12.82
C ASP A 370 42.64 23.61 -14.31
N VAL A 371 43.05 24.51 -15.20
CA VAL A 371 42.99 24.32 -16.66
C VAL A 371 43.75 23.08 -17.13
N GLN A 372 44.88 22.73 -16.50
CA GLN A 372 45.65 21.54 -16.87
C GLN A 372 44.96 20.26 -16.42
N SER A 373 44.43 20.24 -15.20
CA SER A 373 43.68 19.11 -14.64
C SER A 373 42.41 18.81 -15.46
N ILE A 374 41.66 19.85 -15.84
CA ILE A 374 40.47 19.72 -16.71
C ILE A 374 40.86 19.14 -18.06
N LYS A 375 41.84 19.75 -18.75
CA LYS A 375 42.29 19.29 -20.07
C LYS A 375 42.77 17.83 -20.02
N LYS A 376 43.55 17.46 -19.01
CA LYS A 376 44.04 16.09 -18.82
C LYS A 376 42.88 15.09 -18.72
N ALA A 377 41.86 15.42 -17.93
CA ALA A 377 40.71 14.55 -17.74
C ALA A 377 39.81 14.48 -19.00
N GLU A 378 39.61 15.60 -19.70
CA GLU A 378 38.86 15.64 -20.98
C GLU A 378 39.54 14.80 -22.06
N ASP A 379 40.86 14.98 -22.24
CA ASP A 379 41.65 14.20 -23.20
C ASP A 379 41.57 12.69 -22.89
N ARG A 380 41.61 12.31 -21.60
CA ARG A 380 41.46 10.93 -21.15
C ARG A 380 40.06 10.39 -21.42
N HIS A 381 39.01 11.13 -21.10
CA HIS A 381 37.62 10.75 -21.35
C HIS A 381 37.38 10.54 -22.86
N ALA A 382 37.82 11.51 -23.66
CA ALA A 382 37.72 11.48 -25.12
C ALA A 382 38.40 10.23 -25.70
N LYS A 383 39.61 9.92 -25.22
CA LYS A 383 40.38 8.76 -25.66
C LYS A 383 39.70 7.42 -25.34
N LEU A 384 39.06 7.30 -24.18
CA LEU A 384 38.50 6.03 -23.70
C LEU A 384 37.08 5.76 -24.21
N PHE A 385 36.21 6.78 -24.26
CA PHE A 385 34.76 6.57 -24.42
C PHE A 385 34.18 7.03 -25.77
N LEU A 386 34.74 8.06 -26.41
CA LEU A 386 34.25 8.51 -27.73
C LEU A 386 34.38 7.43 -28.84
N PRO A 387 35.44 6.59 -28.90
CA PRO A 387 35.53 5.54 -29.91
C PRO A 387 34.43 4.48 -29.81
N HIS A 388 33.90 4.23 -28.59
CA HIS A 388 32.88 3.20 -28.35
C HIS A 388 31.47 3.65 -28.74
N ARG A 389 31.18 4.95 -28.72
CA ARG A 389 29.89 5.52 -29.15
C ARG A 389 29.58 5.23 -30.62
N SER A 390 30.61 5.34 -31.48
CA SER A 390 30.48 5.06 -32.93
C SER A 390 30.19 3.58 -33.25
N LYS A 391 30.79 2.64 -32.52
CA LYS A 391 30.66 1.19 -32.79
C LYS A 391 29.40 0.57 -32.18
N SER A 392 28.90 1.09 -31.06
CA SER A 392 27.69 0.60 -30.40
C SER A 392 26.42 1.00 -31.17
N GLU A 393 26.35 2.23 -31.67
CA GLU A 393 25.23 2.68 -32.50
C GLU A 393 25.16 1.95 -33.86
N LEU A 394 26.30 1.60 -34.45
CA LEU A 394 26.35 0.82 -35.69
C LEU A 394 25.80 -0.60 -35.51
N LYS A 395 26.00 -1.22 -34.33
CA LYS A 395 25.43 -2.54 -34.02
C LYS A 395 23.93 -2.51 -33.74
N LYS A 396 23.43 -1.41 -33.16
CA LYS A 396 22.00 -1.22 -32.86
C LYS A 396 21.19 -0.95 -34.14
N ARG A 397 21.71 -0.11 -35.05
CA ARG A 397 21.07 0.15 -36.35
C ARG A 397 20.99 -1.11 -37.23
N HIS A 398 22.00 -1.98 -37.17
CA HIS A 398 22.04 -3.19 -38.01
C HIS A 398 21.10 -4.33 -37.54
N ALA A 399 20.60 -4.28 -36.30
CA ALA A 399 19.66 -5.27 -35.76
C ALA A 399 18.19 -4.84 -35.87
N GLU A 400 17.92 -3.53 -35.80
CA GLU A 400 16.55 -2.99 -35.90
C GLU A 400 16.05 -2.88 -37.35
N ASP A 401 16.95 -2.67 -38.32
CA ASP A 401 16.60 -2.60 -39.75
C ASP A 401 16.10 -3.95 -40.33
N TYR A 402 16.40 -5.08 -39.68
CA TYR A 402 15.94 -6.40 -40.14
C TYR A 402 14.53 -6.77 -39.62
N LEU A 403 13.99 -6.03 -38.65
CA LEU A 403 12.70 -6.33 -38.01
C LEU A 403 11.58 -5.35 -38.38
N SER A 404 11.90 -4.26 -39.09
CA SER A 404 10.94 -3.16 -39.34
C SER A 404 10.51 -2.99 -40.80
N SER A 405 10.89 -3.89 -41.71
CA SER A 405 10.40 -3.87 -43.10
C SER A 405 9.37 -4.97 -43.37
N ASP A 406 8.20 -4.89 -42.73
CA ASP A 406 6.98 -5.42 -43.32
C ASP A 406 5.73 -4.80 -42.68
N LYS A 407 5.27 -3.70 -43.29
CA LYS A 407 3.85 -3.38 -43.58
C LYS A 407 3.74 -1.94 -44.07
N SER A 408 3.79 -1.78 -45.39
CA SER A 408 3.16 -0.65 -46.06
C SER A 408 1.80 -1.08 -46.57
N LYS A 409 0.73 -0.35 -46.20
CA LYS A 409 -0.27 0.25 -47.10
C LYS A 409 -1.59 0.63 -46.39
N VAL A 410 -2.15 1.75 -46.90
CA VAL A 410 -3.55 2.26 -46.81
C VAL A 410 -3.88 3.03 -45.52
N ALA A 411 -4.46 4.23 -45.50
CA ALA A 411 -5.03 5.14 -46.50
C ALA A 411 -4.93 6.61 -46.05
N LYS A 412 -5.15 7.48 -47.03
CA LYS A 412 -5.09 8.94 -47.04
C LYS A 412 -6.52 9.50 -46.87
N SER A 413 -6.70 10.55 -46.07
CA SER A 413 -7.74 11.58 -46.27
C SER A 413 -7.37 12.87 -45.55
N TYR A 414 -7.77 13.97 -46.19
CA TYR A 414 -7.25 15.33 -46.14
C TYR A 414 -8.00 16.24 -45.15
N THR A 415 -7.24 17.18 -44.54
CA THR A 415 -7.46 18.63 -44.25
C THR A 415 -8.74 19.08 -43.48
N ASP A 416 -8.72 20.07 -42.57
CA ASP A 416 -8.09 21.40 -42.64
C ASP A 416 -7.74 22.04 -41.26
N SER A 417 -6.70 22.88 -41.34
CA SER A 417 -6.22 24.01 -40.52
C SER A 417 -6.92 24.48 -39.23
N ALA A 418 -6.13 24.78 -38.18
CA ALA A 418 -5.71 26.17 -37.83
C ALA A 418 -4.80 26.23 -36.58
N SER A 419 -3.65 26.90 -36.72
CA SER A 419 -2.91 27.57 -35.63
C SER A 419 -2.89 29.08 -35.94
N PRO A 420 -2.80 29.95 -34.92
CA PRO A 420 -1.51 30.52 -34.49
C PRO A 420 -1.48 30.71 -32.94
N ALA A 421 -0.39 30.98 -32.21
CA ALA A 421 0.83 31.74 -32.49
C ALA A 421 1.95 31.34 -31.51
N GLN A 422 3.20 31.52 -31.95
CA GLN A 422 4.42 31.47 -31.15
C GLN A 422 4.66 32.83 -30.44
N SER A 423 5.27 32.79 -29.26
CA SER A 423 6.06 33.91 -28.72
C SER A 423 7.39 33.39 -28.18
N VAL A 424 8.48 33.97 -28.66
CA VAL A 424 9.90 33.64 -28.43
C VAL A 424 10.55 34.74 -27.58
N MET A 425 11.61 34.37 -26.85
CA MET A 425 12.62 35.16 -26.08
C MET A 425 12.41 35.12 -24.55
N GLY A 426 13.38 34.78 -23.70
CA GLY A 426 14.83 34.55 -23.88
C GLY A 426 15.47 33.96 -22.62
N ALA A 427 16.75 33.59 -22.77
CA ALA A 427 17.60 32.79 -21.88
C ALA A 427 17.91 33.40 -20.49
N TYR A 428 17.99 32.55 -19.45
CA TYR A 428 19.21 32.14 -18.73
C TYR A 428 18.87 31.06 -17.66
N PRO A 429 19.74 30.07 -17.38
CA PRO A 429 19.45 28.97 -16.46
C PRO A 429 20.22 29.11 -15.13
N ASN A 430 19.55 29.07 -13.97
CA ASN A 430 20.08 28.41 -12.76
C ASN A 430 19.01 28.30 -11.66
N ALA A 431 19.24 27.37 -10.72
CA ALA A 431 18.45 27.04 -9.52
C ALA A 431 17.41 25.91 -9.69
N GLN A 432 17.88 24.70 -10.01
CA GLN A 432 17.28 23.49 -9.49
C GLN A 432 18.25 22.83 -8.51
N GLN A 433 17.78 22.70 -7.27
CA GLN A 433 18.40 21.91 -6.21
C GLN A 433 18.85 20.55 -6.75
N THR A 434 20.11 20.19 -6.48
CA THR A 434 20.68 18.88 -6.75
C THR A 434 19.96 17.83 -5.89
N GLN A 435 18.84 17.34 -6.40
CA GLN A 435 18.06 16.26 -5.84
C GLN A 435 18.80 14.94 -6.13
N TRP A 436 19.37 14.35 -5.09
CA TRP A 436 19.79 12.96 -5.10
C TRP A 436 18.58 12.08 -5.43
N PRO A 437 18.68 11.06 -6.29
CA PRO A 437 17.57 10.15 -6.53
C PRO A 437 17.37 9.29 -5.28
N ALA A 438 16.41 9.70 -4.45
CA ALA A 438 15.64 8.79 -3.63
C ALA A 438 14.51 8.26 -4.50
N GLY A 439 14.58 7.00 -4.95
CA GLY A 439 13.43 6.36 -5.59
C GLY A 439 13.74 5.20 -6.53
N TYR A 440 13.18 4.04 -6.16
CA TYR A 440 12.57 3.04 -7.04
C TYR A 440 13.41 2.44 -8.18
N GLY A 441 13.97 1.26 -7.91
CA GLY A 441 14.15 0.23 -8.93
C GLY A 441 12.97 -0.75 -8.87
N VAL A 442 11.97 -0.58 -9.75
CA VAL A 442 11.05 -1.67 -10.08
C VAL A 442 11.86 -2.68 -10.88
N GLN A 443 12.36 -3.72 -10.21
CA GLN A 443 12.83 -4.93 -10.87
C GLN A 443 11.60 -5.68 -11.41
N PRO A 444 11.50 -5.95 -12.73
CA PRO A 444 10.54 -6.92 -13.20
C PRO A 444 11.00 -8.31 -12.72
N GLN A 445 10.33 -8.83 -11.70
CA GLN A 445 10.47 -10.22 -11.27
C GLN A 445 9.99 -11.15 -12.39
N GLY A 446 10.92 -11.58 -13.24
CA GLY A 446 10.71 -12.64 -14.21
C GLY A 446 10.68 -13.99 -13.52
N TRP A 447 9.50 -14.60 -13.45
CA TRP A 447 9.36 -16.01 -13.07
C TRP A 447 9.69 -16.93 -14.26
N PRO A 448 10.24 -18.13 -14.02
CA PRO A 448 10.64 -19.05 -15.08
C PRO A 448 9.44 -19.54 -15.91
N PRO A 449 9.62 -19.87 -17.20
CA PRO A 449 8.52 -20.27 -18.07
C PRO A 449 7.96 -21.63 -17.64
N ALA A 450 6.67 -21.67 -17.34
CA ALA A 450 5.93 -22.90 -17.15
C ALA A 450 5.59 -23.52 -18.52
N THR A 451 5.99 -24.78 -18.68
CA THR A 451 5.67 -25.64 -19.82
C THR A 451 4.17 -25.79 -20.00
N GLN A 452 3.67 -25.62 -21.23
CA GLN A 452 2.28 -25.82 -21.59
C GLN A 452 1.85 -27.28 -21.42
N ALA A 453 0.76 -27.52 -20.69
CA ALA A 453 -0.03 -28.74 -20.79
C ALA A 453 -1.51 -28.36 -20.98
N GLN A 454 -2.11 -28.93 -22.04
CA GLN A 454 -3.49 -28.75 -22.49
C GLN A 454 -4.52 -29.47 -21.60
N PRO A 455 -5.82 -29.15 -21.71
CA PRO A 455 -6.81 -29.40 -20.66
C PRO A 455 -7.43 -30.80 -20.75
N GLN A 456 -7.65 -31.44 -19.60
CA GLN A 456 -8.59 -32.56 -19.50
C GLN A 456 -9.66 -32.33 -18.43
N VAL A 457 -10.83 -32.86 -18.78
CA VAL A 457 -12.18 -32.61 -18.28
C VAL A 457 -12.45 -33.33 -16.95
N GLN A 458 -13.35 -32.75 -16.16
CA GLN A 458 -13.85 -33.22 -14.87
C GLN A 458 -14.44 -34.64 -14.89
N GLN A 459 -14.27 -35.40 -13.80
CA GLN A 459 -15.35 -36.25 -13.25
C GLN A 459 -15.12 -36.59 -11.77
N TRP A 460 -16.18 -36.47 -10.97
CA TRP A 460 -16.27 -36.87 -9.56
C TRP A 460 -16.75 -38.33 -9.43
N GLY A 461 -16.21 -39.08 -8.47
CA GLY A 461 -16.79 -40.35 -7.98
C GLY A 461 -15.95 -41.03 -6.88
N PRO A 462 -16.55 -41.73 -5.89
CA PRO A 462 -16.02 -41.88 -4.53
C PRO A 462 -15.41 -43.27 -4.22
N GLY A 463 -14.56 -43.37 -3.19
CA GLY A 463 -14.15 -44.68 -2.66
C GLY A 463 -13.05 -44.65 -1.60
N TYR A 464 -13.39 -45.02 -0.37
CA TYR A 464 -12.46 -45.39 0.71
C TYR A 464 -11.79 -46.75 0.44
N THR A 465 -10.49 -46.87 0.73
CA THR A 465 -9.89 -48.06 1.40
C THR A 465 -8.52 -47.72 2.01
N GLN A 466 -8.33 -48.12 3.28
CA GLN A 466 -7.08 -48.07 4.05
C GLN A 466 -6.11 -49.23 3.72
N VAL A 467 -4.83 -49.08 4.12
CA VAL A 467 -3.99 -49.99 4.98
C VAL A 467 -2.50 -49.59 4.78
N SER A 468 -1.86 -48.85 5.70
CA SER A 468 -0.90 -49.29 6.76
C SER A 468 0.58 -49.33 6.29
N PHE A 469 1.67 -49.01 7.04
CA PHE A 469 1.96 -48.83 8.47
C PHE A 469 3.38 -48.16 8.68
N LEU A 470 3.52 -47.31 9.73
CA LEU A 470 4.70 -47.00 10.61
C LEU A 470 5.98 -46.30 10.04
N PRO A 471 6.81 -45.56 10.86
CA PRO A 471 6.88 -45.63 12.32
C PRO A 471 7.05 -44.30 13.14
N PHE A 472 7.01 -44.51 14.47
CA PHE A 472 7.61 -43.75 15.59
C PHE A 472 6.83 -42.58 16.26
N VAL A 473 6.45 -42.87 17.51
CA VAL A 473 5.72 -42.12 18.53
C VAL A 473 6.73 -41.73 19.62
N LEU A 474 6.76 -40.50 20.12
CA LEU A 474 6.27 -40.03 21.43
C LEU A 474 6.83 -38.60 21.58
N GLY A 475 6.18 -37.54 22.03
CA GLY A 475 4.87 -37.19 22.60
C GLY A 475 5.04 -35.69 22.96
N VAL A 476 4.05 -34.81 22.91
CA VAL A 476 3.03 -34.62 23.96
C VAL A 476 2.05 -33.52 23.48
N SER A 477 0.78 -33.90 23.47
CA SER A 477 -0.44 -33.13 23.80
C SER A 477 -0.75 -31.78 23.12
N ILE A 478 -1.65 -31.83 22.13
CA ILE A 478 -2.58 -30.75 21.79
C ILE A 478 -3.99 -31.38 21.69
N CYS A 479 -4.90 -30.98 22.59
CA CYS A 479 -6.31 -30.71 22.28
C CYS A 479 -7.10 -30.24 23.52
N HIS A 480 -8.08 -29.37 23.26
CA HIS A 480 -8.98 -28.64 24.18
C HIS A 480 -8.29 -27.47 24.89
N THR A 481 -8.63 -26.20 24.65
CA THR A 481 -9.94 -25.50 24.73
C THR A 481 -9.64 -24.08 24.17
N PHE A 482 -10.35 -23.43 23.24
CA PHE A 482 -11.64 -22.79 23.38
C PHE A 482 -12.14 -22.34 22.00
N LEU A 483 -13.37 -22.77 21.71
CA LEU A 483 -14.28 -22.21 20.73
C LEU A 483 -15.14 -21.20 21.50
N THR A 484 -15.04 -19.89 21.22
CA THR A 484 -16.08 -18.86 21.48
C THR A 484 -15.53 -17.47 21.13
N ALA A 485 -15.91 -16.95 19.96
CA ALA A 485 -16.41 -15.59 19.75
C ALA A 485 -16.48 -15.26 18.25
N GLY A 486 -17.72 -15.24 17.73
CA GLY A 486 -18.15 -14.20 16.79
C GLY A 486 -17.65 -14.23 15.34
N ILE A 487 -17.97 -15.28 14.58
CA ILE A 487 -18.12 -15.15 13.11
C ILE A 487 -19.60 -15.31 12.81
N ILE A 488 -20.32 -14.19 12.65
CA ILE A 488 -21.61 -14.18 11.97
C ILE A 488 -21.29 -14.09 10.48
N LEU A 489 -21.52 -15.20 9.80
CA LEU A 489 -21.63 -15.30 8.34
C LEU A 489 -22.59 -14.22 7.83
N VAL A 490 -22.14 -13.41 6.88
CA VAL A 490 -23.02 -12.66 5.98
C VAL A 490 -23.22 -13.55 4.75
N ILE A 491 -24.43 -14.10 4.63
CA ILE A 491 -25.05 -14.49 3.35
C ILE A 491 -25.98 -13.36 2.95
#